data_AF-S0NHJ1-F1
#
_entry.id   AF-S0NHJ1-F1
#
_cell.length_a   1.000
_cell.length_b   1.000
_cell.length_c   1.000
_cell.angle_alpha   90.00
_cell.angle_beta   90.00
_cell.angle_gamma   90.00
#
_symmetry.space_group_name_H-M   'P 1'
#
loop_
_entity.id
_entity.type
_entity.pdbx_description
1 polymer ?
#
loop_
_entity_poly.entity_id
_entity_poly.type
_entity_poly.pdbx_seq_one_letter_code
_entity_poly.pdbx_strand_id
1 'polypeptide(L)' 'MKRQFKFFLSLEKEERWLNKELAKGWQLVDGTTGYTFEQSTPTHRIIQLDYRKFPTKDAFEEYVLFMSDSG' A
#
# COMPACT_ATOMS: atom_id res chain seq x y z
N MET A 1 -13.16 11.77 0.59
CA MET A 1 -12.81 10.47 1.20
C MET A 1 -13.70 9.39 0.61
N LYS A 2 -13.12 8.29 0.14
CA LYS A 2 -13.81 7.15 -0.52
C LYS A 2 -13.39 5.85 0.16
N ARG A 3 -14.33 4.97 0.50
CA ARG A 3 -14.04 3.64 1.06
C ARG A 3 -14.42 2.55 0.07
N GLN A 4 -13.57 1.54 -0.08
CA GLN A 4 -13.81 0.37 -0.93
C GLN A 4 -13.45 -0.91 -0.19
N PHE A 5 -14.37 -1.88 -0.19
CA PHE A 5 -14.11 -3.22 0.31
C PHE A 5 -13.82 -4.12 -0.90
N LYS A 6 -12.55 -4.50 -1.06
CA LYS A 6 -12.10 -5.47 -2.05
C LYS A 6 -11.16 -6.45 -1.39
N PHE A 7 -11.08 -7.65 -1.95
CA PHE A 7 -10.16 -8.69 -1.51
C PHE A 7 -9.39 -9.22 -2.72
N PHE A 8 -8.07 -9.37 -2.57
CA PHE A 8 -7.19 -9.86 -3.61
C PHE A 8 -6.46 -11.10 -3.11
N LEU A 9 -6.41 -12.15 -3.94
CA LEU A 9 -5.62 -13.36 -3.68
C LEU A 9 -4.17 -13.25 -4.18
N SER A 10 -3.83 -12.15 -4.86
CA SER A 10 -2.53 -11.93 -5.49
C SER A 10 -2.12 -10.48 -5.29
N LEU A 11 -0.96 -10.28 -4.67
CA LEU A 11 -0.38 -8.96 -4.40
C LEU A 11 -0.23 -8.15 -5.68
N GLU A 12 0.23 -8.76 -6.77
CA GLU A 12 0.34 -8.04 -8.04
C GLU A 12 -1.01 -7.49 -8.55
N LYS A 13 -2.11 -8.24 -8.35
CA LYS A 13 -3.44 -7.76 -8.76
C LYS A 13 -3.88 -6.59 -7.89
N GLU A 14 -3.56 -6.64 -6.61
CA GLU A 14 -3.80 -5.57 -5.65
C GLU A 14 -3.00 -4.32 -6.01
N GLU A 15 -1.67 -4.43 -6.17
CA GLU A 15 -0.78 -3.34 -6.56
C GLU A 15 -1.23 -2.66 -7.85
N ARG A 16 -1.52 -3.45 -8.90
CA ARG A 16 -2.01 -2.92 -10.18
C ARG A 16 -3.31 -2.15 -10.00
N TRP A 17 -4.21 -2.62 -9.14
CA TRP A 17 -5.46 -1.93 -8.86
C TRP A 17 -5.23 -0.64 -8.06
N LEU A 18 -4.39 -0.66 -7.03
CA LEU A 18 -4.03 0.49 -6.21
C LEU A 18 -3.38 1.60 -7.05
N ASN A 19 -2.40 1.25 -7.88
CA ASN A 19 -1.76 2.18 -8.81
C ASN A 19 -2.76 2.78 -9.81
N LYS A 20 -3.75 1.99 -10.25
CA LYS A 20 -4.80 2.47 -11.16
C LYS A 20 -5.75 3.45 -10.49
N GLU A 21 -6.03 3.30 -9.19
CA GLU A 21 -6.77 4.30 -8.42
C GLU A 21 -5.92 5.55 -8.16
N LEU A 22 -4.63 5.37 -7.84
CA LEU A 22 -3.69 6.48 -7.66
C LEU A 22 -3.55 7.35 -8.91
N ALA A 23 -3.44 6.73 -10.10
CA ALA A 23 -3.38 7.43 -11.38
C ALA A 23 -4.66 8.26 -11.68
N LYS A 24 -5.79 7.93 -11.04
CA LYS A 24 -7.03 8.71 -11.12
C LYS A 24 -7.09 9.85 -10.10
N GLY A 25 -6.04 10.06 -9.31
CA GLY A 25 -5.98 11.04 -8.23
C GLY A 25 -6.56 10.53 -6.90
N TRP A 26 -6.65 9.21 -6.69
CA TRP A 26 -7.09 8.63 -5.41
C TRP A 26 -5.90 8.02 -4.67
N GLN A 27 -5.36 8.74 -3.69
CA GLN A 27 -4.28 8.26 -2.85
C GLN A 27 -4.84 7.34 -1.76
N LEU A 28 -4.25 6.16 -1.59
CA LEU A 28 -4.56 5.25 -0.50
C LEU A 28 -4.06 5.84 0.83
N VAL A 29 -4.92 5.85 1.85
CA VAL A 29 -4.58 6.35 3.20
C VAL A 29 -4.70 5.27 4.29
N ASP A 30 -5.53 4.24 4.08
CA ASP A 30 -5.65 3.10 4.99
C ASP A 30 -6.07 1.85 4.20
N GLY A 31 -5.54 0.70 4.59
CA GLY A 31 -5.79 -0.61 3.96
C GLY A 31 -6.15 -1.72 4.96
N THR A 32 -6.28 -1.43 6.26
CA THR A 32 -6.36 -2.46 7.32
C THR A 32 -7.69 -3.22 7.36
N THR A 33 -8.82 -2.52 7.28
CA THR A 33 -10.18 -3.13 7.27
C THR A 33 -10.83 -3.08 5.89
N GLY A 34 -10.18 -2.39 4.96
CA GLY A 34 -10.63 -2.05 3.62
C GLY A 34 -9.80 -0.87 3.13
N TYR A 35 -10.00 -0.46 1.88
CA TYR A 35 -9.20 0.60 1.28
C TYR A 35 -9.90 1.95 1.43
N THR A 36 -9.29 2.86 2.18
CA THR A 36 -9.71 4.26 2.27
C THR A 36 -8.82 5.09 1.35
N PHE A 37 -9.45 5.92 0.52
CA PHE A 37 -8.78 6.82 -0.41
C PHE A 37 -9.15 8.28 -0.17
N GLU A 38 -8.20 9.15 -0.45
CA GLU A 38 -8.37 10.60 -0.47
C GLU A 38 -8.03 11.17 -1.84
N GLN A 39 -8.64 12.31 -2.17
CA GLN A 39 -8.29 13.03 -3.39
C GLN A 39 -6.89 13.61 -3.21
N SER A 40 -6.02 13.32 -4.16
CA SER A 40 -4.67 13.85 -4.24
C SER A 40 -4.41 14.35 -5.65
N THR A 41 -3.54 15.34 -5.78
CA THR A 41 -3.05 15.74 -7.10
C THR A 41 -2.30 14.57 -7.73
N PRO A 42 -2.44 14.33 -9.05
CA PRO A 42 -1.72 13.27 -9.73
C PRO A 42 -0.22 13.44 -9.49
N THR A 43 0.33 12.60 -8.63
CA THR A 43 1.75 12.59 -8.28
C THR A 43 2.42 11.45 -9.03
N HIS A 44 3.71 11.57 -9.36
CA HIS A 44 4.51 10.50 -9.96
C HIS A 44 4.87 9.38 -8.94
N ARG A 45 3.94 9.07 -8.03
CA ARG A 45 4.11 8.04 -7.01
C ARG A 45 3.60 6.71 -7.56
N ILE A 46 4.24 5.63 -7.10
CA ILE A 46 3.78 4.27 -7.32
C ILE A 46 3.56 3.61 -5.97
N ILE A 47 2.54 2.77 -5.87
CA ILE A 47 2.31 1.91 -4.71
C ILE A 47 2.96 0.57 -5.00
N GLN A 48 3.93 0.18 -4.18
CA GLN A 48 4.57 -1.12 -4.22
C GLN A 48 4.33 -1.82 -2.88
N LEU A 49 3.73 -3.01 -2.93
CA LEU A 49 3.46 -3.85 -1.78
C LEU A 49 4.58 -4.89 -1.67
N ASP A 50 5.27 -4.87 -0.54
CA ASP A 50 6.26 -5.88 -0.21
C ASP A 50 5.72 -6.77 0.92
N TYR A 51 5.54 -8.05 0.62
CA TYR A 51 5.12 -9.05 1.61
C TYR A 51 6.27 -10.02 1.87
N ARG A 52 6.74 -10.02 3.11
CA ARG A 52 7.80 -10.92 3.58
C ARG A 52 7.34 -11.67 4.82
N LYS A 53 7.83 -12.90 4.95
CA LYS A 53 7.70 -13.67 6.19
C LYS A 53 8.92 -13.39 7.04
N PHE A 54 8.69 -12.94 8.27
CA PHE A 54 9.76 -12.70 9.23
C PHE A 54 9.84 -13.85 10.22
N PRO A 55 11.04 -14.39 10.49
CA PRO A 55 11.21 -15.50 11.44
C PRO A 55 11.07 -15.04 12.90
N THR A 56 11.36 -13.77 13.19
CA THR A 56 11.29 -13.17 14.54
C THR A 56 10.69 -11.76 14.46
N LYS A 57 10.22 -11.26 15.61
CA LYS A 57 9.70 -9.90 15.74
C LYS A 57 10.80 -8.85 15.49
N ASP A 58 11.99 -9.07 16.02
CA ASP A 58 13.13 -8.15 15.85
C ASP A 58 13.50 -7.98 14.36
N ALA A 59 13.46 -9.06 13.57
CA ALA A 59 13.71 -9.00 12.13
C ALA A 59 12.62 -8.20 11.38
N PHE A 60 11.38 -8.21 11.87
CA PHE A 60 10.31 -7.36 11.32
C PHE A 60 10.53 -5.90 11.68
N GLU A 61 10.90 -5.59 12.93
CA GLU A 61 11.14 -4.22 13.38
C GLU A 61 12.34 -3.59 12.66
N GLU A 62 13.43 -4.33 12.47
CA GLU A 62 14.60 -3.91 11.70
C GLU A 62 14.23 -3.60 10.24
N TYR A 63 13.39 -4.43 9.64
CA TYR A 63 12.88 -4.20 8.28
C TYR A 63 12.00 -2.95 8.18
N VAL A 64 11.10 -2.73 9.13
CA VAL A 64 10.26 -1.52 9.17
C VAL A 64 11.11 -0.27 9.33
N LEU A 65 12.15 -0.32 10.16
CA LEU A 65 13.09 0.78 10.34
C LEU A 65 13.86 1.08 9.05
N PHE A 66 14.40 0.04 8.40
CA PHE A 66 15.10 0.17 7.11
C PHE A 66 14.23 0.81 6.03
N MET A 67 12.97 0.37 5.91
CA MET A 67 12.02 0.95 4.95
C MET A 67 11.67 2.39 5.26
N SER A 68 11.58 2.76 6.54
CA SER A 68 11.26 4.12 6.97
C SER A 68 12.41 5.10 6.71
N ASP A 69 13.66 4.62 6.77
CA ASP A 69 14.87 5.40 6.47
C ASP A 69 15.13 5.53 4.96
N SER A 70 14.68 4.55 4.16
CA SER A 70 14.95 4.46 2.72
C SER A 70 13.81 4.96 1.81
N GLY A 71 12.65 5.33 2.35
CA GLY A 71 11.43 5.72 1.61
C GLY A 71 11.24 7.22 1.46
#